data_AF-A0A7C4YBA6-F1
#
_entry.id   AF-A0A7C4YBA6-F1
#
_cell.length_a   1.000
_cell.length_b   1.000
_cell.length_c   1.000
_cell.angle_alpha   90.00
_cell.angle_beta   90.00
_cell.angle_gamma   90.00
#
_symmetry.space_group_name_H-M   'P 1'
#
loop_
_entity.id
_entity.type
_entity.pdbx_description
1 polymer ?
#
loop_
_entity_poly.entity_id
_entity_poly.type
_entity_poly.pdbx_seq_one_letter_code
_entity_poly.pdbx_strand_id
1 'polypeptide(L)'
;MPIEVIYCPACNNKLRVPENLMGTPVECPKCHANFTAPPPPPPQTGGPDAPMVSARPRSPEEEVRERIPESERRPYGEFDRPPDDFDDRGYRDIRQRSLPPGHVKILAPGIGLVAVAVIIVLLNALDLVILIAQPQMFKQQMQMMMGQAPDEGVMVLAYAMRVISIVMAFVQMIAGFCMMRSRGYMFAIIGSLASLVNPNCCCLLSIPVGIWALVMLFQSDVKASFER
;
A
#
# COMPACT_ATOMS: atom_id res chain seq x y z
N MET A 1 13.25 36.92 -7.00
CA MET A 1 12.12 36.86 -6.05
C MET A 1 12.31 35.60 -5.23
N PRO A 2 12.50 35.70 -3.91
CA PRO A 2 12.66 34.51 -3.08
C PRO A 2 11.34 33.74 -3.04
N ILE A 3 11.42 32.41 -3.02
CA ILE A 3 10.27 31.51 -3.01
C ILE A 3 10.39 30.68 -1.75
N GLU A 4 9.42 30.81 -0.85
CA GLU A 4 9.33 29.95 0.33
C GLU A 4 8.38 28.77 0.09
N VAL A 5 8.66 27.68 0.79
CA VAL A 5 7.90 26.44 0.70
C VAL A 5 7.12 26.24 1.99
N ILE A 6 5.79 26.25 1.90
CA ILE A 6 4.87 26.03 3.02
C ILE A 6 3.99 24.79 2.79
N TYR A 7 3.37 24.28 3.85
CA TYR A 7 2.45 23.13 3.78
C TYR A 7 1.01 23.59 4.04
N CYS A 8 0.08 23.14 3.21
CA CYS A 8 -1.35 23.43 3.42
C CYS A 8 -1.88 22.72 4.69
N PRO A 9 -2.55 23.43 5.62
CA PRO A 9 -3.04 22.82 6.85
C PRO A 9 -4.18 21.80 6.64
N ALA A 10 -4.91 21.86 5.52
CA ALA A 10 -6.04 20.97 5.24
C ALA A 10 -5.62 19.64 4.58
N CYS A 11 -4.62 19.65 3.69
CA CYS A 11 -4.24 18.48 2.89
C CYS A 11 -2.74 18.15 2.92
N ASN A 12 -1.93 18.91 3.67
CA ASN A 12 -0.48 18.78 3.78
C ASN A 12 0.29 18.86 2.43
N ASN A 13 -0.32 19.49 1.41
CA ASN A 13 0.33 19.65 0.11
C ASN A 13 1.44 20.71 0.17
N LYS A 14 2.57 20.42 -0.47
CA LYS A 14 3.74 21.30 -0.57
C LYS A 14 3.47 22.43 -1.57
N LEU A 15 3.47 23.66 -1.10
CA LEU A 15 3.14 24.87 -1.86
C LEU A 15 4.35 25.80 -1.93
N ARG A 16 4.57 26.38 -3.11
CA ARG A 16 5.59 27.42 -3.32
C ARG A 16 4.87 28.77 -3.33
N VAL A 17 5.06 29.56 -2.30
CA VAL A 17 4.41 30.87 -2.15
C VAL A 17 5.48 31.95 -2.24
N PRO A 18 5.32 32.94 -3.14
CA PRO A 18 6.25 34.06 -3.20
C PRO A 18 6.09 34.97 -1.97
N GLU A 19 7.18 35.57 -1.50
CA GLU A 19 7.21 36.31 -0.22
C GLU A 19 6.20 37.45 -0.13
N ASN A 20 5.82 38.07 -1.27
CA ASN A 20 4.82 39.13 -1.32
C ASN A 20 3.40 38.68 -0.93
N LEU A 21 3.16 37.37 -0.84
CA LEU A 21 1.89 36.78 -0.39
C LEU A 21 1.97 36.23 1.04
N MET A 22 3.10 36.35 1.73
CA MET A 22 3.23 35.97 3.14
C MET A 22 2.38 36.90 4.01
N GLY A 23 1.54 36.34 4.87
CA GLY A 23 0.54 37.09 5.65
C GLY A 23 -0.76 37.42 4.91
N THR A 24 -0.88 37.13 3.61
CA THR A 24 -2.15 37.23 2.87
C THR A 24 -2.85 35.87 2.75
N PRO A 25 -4.19 35.83 2.62
CA PRO A 25 -4.90 34.59 2.34
C PRO A 25 -4.53 34.06 0.96
N VAL A 26 -4.08 32.80 0.90
CA VAL A 26 -3.73 32.09 -0.34
C VAL A 26 -4.59 30.83 -0.48
N GLU A 27 -4.93 30.47 -1.71
CA GLU A 27 -5.75 29.30 -2.04
C GLU A 27 -4.85 28.09 -2.39
N CYS A 28 -5.15 26.93 -1.81
CA CYS A 28 -4.45 25.68 -2.17
C CYS A 28 -4.98 25.10 -3.51
N PRO A 29 -4.13 24.87 -4.53
CA PRO A 29 -4.53 24.34 -5.84
C PRO A 29 -4.97 22.87 -5.83
N LYS A 30 -4.77 22.14 -4.71
CA LYS A 30 -5.22 20.73 -4.58
C LYS A 30 -6.57 20.58 -3.89
N CYS A 31 -6.85 21.40 -2.87
CA CYS A 31 -8.04 21.23 -2.03
C CYS A 31 -8.93 22.47 -1.95
N HIS A 32 -8.55 23.56 -2.62
CA HIS A 32 -9.28 24.85 -2.64
C HIS A 32 -9.52 25.47 -1.25
N ALA A 33 -8.75 25.02 -0.24
CA ALA A 33 -8.80 25.62 1.09
C ALA A 33 -8.03 26.95 1.07
N ASN A 34 -8.69 28.00 1.58
CA ASN A 34 -8.07 29.29 1.84
C ASN A 34 -7.40 29.29 3.20
N PHE A 35 -6.12 29.62 3.25
CA PHE A 35 -5.37 29.73 4.49
C PHE A 35 -4.38 30.89 4.44
N THR A 36 -4.02 31.43 5.59
CA THR A 36 -3.06 32.55 5.67
C THR A 36 -1.65 32.00 5.81
N ALA A 37 -0.75 32.40 4.92
CA ALA A 37 0.67 32.04 5.03
C ALA A 37 1.27 32.71 6.29
N PRO A 38 1.98 31.99 7.16
CA PRO A 38 2.60 32.58 8.34
C PRO A 38 3.57 33.69 7.91
N PRO A 39 3.66 34.82 8.63
CA PRO A 39 4.60 35.89 8.28
C PRO A 39 6.04 35.36 8.36
N PRO A 40 6.95 35.88 7.51
CA PRO A 40 8.34 35.48 7.55
C PRO A 40 8.90 35.75 8.96
N PRO A 41 9.71 34.84 9.53
CA PRO A 41 10.37 35.09 10.79
C PRO A 41 11.17 36.41 10.68
N PRO A 42 11.15 37.26 11.72
CA PRO A 42 11.91 38.51 11.69
C PRO A 42 13.36 38.18 11.32
N PRO A 43 13.98 38.94 10.39
CA PRO A 43 15.35 38.70 10.00
C PRO A 43 16.17 38.65 11.28
N GLN A 44 16.74 37.48 11.57
CA GLN A 44 17.67 37.34 12.67
C GLN A 44 18.87 38.19 12.29
N THR A 45 18.85 39.45 12.70
CA THR A 45 20.02 40.32 12.73
C THR A 45 21.03 39.59 13.57
N GLY A 46 21.92 38.85 12.91
CA GLY A 46 23.06 38.24 13.56
C GLY A 46 23.81 39.35 14.26
N GLY A 47 23.74 39.32 15.59
CA GLY A 47 24.72 40.05 16.38
C GLY A 47 26.10 39.50 15.98
N PRO A 48 27.06 40.35 15.59
CA PRO A 48 28.45 39.94 15.63
C PRO A 48 28.75 39.58 17.09
N ASP A 49 29.41 38.45 17.30
CA ASP A 49 29.89 37.91 18.59
C ASP A 49 28.93 37.00 19.36
N ALA A 50 28.62 35.83 18.75
CA ALA A 50 28.36 34.62 19.53
C ALA A 50 29.53 33.64 19.35
N PRO A 51 30.23 33.24 20.43
CA PRO A 51 31.38 32.33 20.35
C PRO A 51 30.99 30.92 19.92
N MET A 52 31.96 30.28 19.27
CA MET A 52 31.97 28.92 18.71
C MET A 52 31.05 27.91 19.41
N VAL A 53 30.16 27.32 18.60
CA VAL A 53 29.84 25.89 18.53
C VAL A 53 30.06 25.12 19.84
N SER A 54 29.03 25.11 20.68
CA SER A 54 28.82 24.07 21.68
C SER A 54 28.83 22.70 20.99
N ALA A 55 29.79 21.87 21.40
CA ALA A 55 29.94 20.50 20.95
C ALA A 55 28.63 19.73 21.19
N ARG A 56 27.94 19.40 20.11
CA ARG A 56 26.88 18.37 20.12
C ARG A 56 27.53 17.08 20.67
N PRO A 57 26.96 16.42 21.69
CA PRO A 57 27.47 15.14 22.18
C PRO A 57 27.52 14.17 21.00
N ARG A 58 28.73 13.72 20.64
CA ARG A 58 28.91 12.68 19.62
C ARG A 58 28.14 11.43 20.08
N SER A 59 27.32 10.89 19.20
CA SER A 59 26.72 9.57 19.41
C SER A 59 27.87 8.55 19.56
N PRO A 60 27.75 7.58 20.49
CA PRO A 60 28.75 6.51 20.65
C PRO A 60 29.06 5.73 19.37
N GLU A 61 28.17 5.75 18.38
CA GLU A 61 28.34 5.05 17.10
C GLU A 61 29.35 5.72 16.16
N GLU A 62 29.60 7.02 16.34
CA GLU A 62 30.54 7.76 15.48
C GLU A 62 32.00 7.54 15.93
N GLU A 63 32.23 7.24 17.21
CA GLU A 63 33.58 7.00 17.77
C GLU A 63 34.17 5.65 17.33
N VAL A 64 33.34 4.66 17.00
CA VAL A 64 33.81 3.34 16.53
C VAL A 64 34.39 3.42 15.12
N ARG A 65 33.97 4.39 14.30
CA ARG A 65 34.42 4.50 12.90
C ARG A 65 35.79 5.17 12.74
N GLU A 66 36.23 5.94 13.74
CA GLU A 66 37.53 6.63 13.71
C GLU A 66 38.70 5.77 14.24
N ARG A 67 38.44 4.59 14.79
CA ARG A 67 39.47 3.75 15.43
C ARG A 67 39.92 2.55 14.58
N ILE A 68 39.93 2.69 13.24
CA ILE A 68 40.65 1.74 12.38
C ILE A 68 42.10 2.21 12.27
N PRO A 69 43.08 1.50 12.85
CA PRO A 69 44.49 1.89 12.80
C PRO A 69 44.98 1.95 11.35
N GLU A 70 45.75 2.99 11.03
CA GLU A 70 46.23 3.29 9.67
C GLU A 70 47.10 2.16 9.08
N SER A 71 47.69 1.31 9.94
CA SER A 71 48.40 0.10 9.54
C SER A 71 47.51 -1.03 8.99
N GLU A 72 46.19 -0.94 9.17
CA GLU A 72 45.20 -1.89 8.63
C GLU A 72 44.50 -1.36 7.37
N ARG A 73 44.80 -0.13 6.94
CA ARG A 73 44.50 0.33 5.58
C ARG A 73 45.43 -0.42 4.63
N ARG A 74 45.04 -1.65 4.26
CA ARG A 74 45.66 -2.39 3.17
C ARG A 74 45.77 -1.43 1.98
N PRO A 75 46.97 -1.21 1.42
CA PRO A 75 47.11 -0.59 0.11
C PRO A 75 46.26 -1.43 -0.82
N TYR A 76 45.19 -0.85 -1.36
CA TYR A 76 44.43 -1.51 -2.40
C TYR A 76 45.40 -1.70 -3.56
N GLY A 77 45.90 -2.92 -3.68
CA GLY A 77 46.89 -3.30 -4.67
C GLY A 77 46.33 -3.00 -6.05
N GLU A 78 47.15 -2.27 -6.80
CA GLU A 78 47.14 -2.02 -8.24
C GLU A 78 47.24 -3.34 -9.06
N PHE A 79 46.63 -4.43 -8.62
CA PHE A 79 46.69 -5.74 -9.27
C PHE A 79 45.38 -6.48 -9.04
N ASP A 80 44.33 -6.02 -9.74
CA ASP A 80 43.20 -6.80 -10.25
C ASP A 80 42.25 -5.81 -10.95
N ARG A 81 42.72 -5.16 -12.03
CA ARG A 81 41.79 -4.65 -13.05
C ARG A 81 41.36 -5.86 -13.87
N PRO A 82 40.11 -6.37 -13.73
CA PRO A 82 39.57 -7.30 -14.71
C PRO A 82 39.64 -6.64 -16.10
N PRO A 83 39.88 -7.41 -17.18
CA PRO A 83 40.07 -6.86 -18.52
C PRO A 83 38.91 -5.96 -18.92
N ASP A 84 39.24 -4.71 -19.27
CA ASP A 84 38.36 -3.63 -19.70
C ASP A 84 37.71 -3.90 -21.08
N ASP A 85 37.04 -5.04 -21.31
CA ASP A 85 36.50 -5.34 -22.65
C ASP A 85 35.30 -6.29 -22.70
N PHE A 86 34.26 -6.05 -21.90
CA PHE A 86 32.91 -6.54 -22.21
C PHE A 86 31.84 -5.53 -21.79
N ASP A 87 31.34 -4.76 -22.77
CA ASP A 87 30.00 -4.14 -22.82
C ASP A 87 29.36 -3.67 -21.49
N ASP A 88 30.05 -2.80 -20.74
CA ASP A 88 29.49 -2.15 -19.55
C ASP A 88 28.49 -1.00 -19.90
N ARG A 89 27.94 -1.03 -21.12
CA ARG A 89 26.72 -0.29 -21.49
C ARG A 89 25.43 -1.00 -21.04
N GLY A 90 25.53 -2.25 -20.55
CA GLY A 90 24.37 -3.03 -20.11
C GLY A 90 24.08 -3.00 -18.61
N TYR A 91 25.06 -2.77 -17.73
CA TYR A 91 24.88 -3.04 -16.31
C TYR A 91 24.36 -1.85 -15.49
N ARG A 92 24.61 -0.61 -15.95
CA ARG A 92 24.17 0.61 -15.24
C ARG A 92 22.70 0.98 -15.50
N ASP A 93 22.12 0.51 -16.61
CA ASP A 93 20.70 0.73 -16.93
C ASP A 93 19.76 -0.25 -16.18
N ILE A 94 20.30 -1.38 -15.68
CA ILE A 94 19.53 -2.34 -14.87
C ILE A 94 19.32 -1.83 -13.44
N ARG A 95 20.26 -1.04 -12.89
CA ARG A 95 20.16 -0.49 -11.53
C ARG A 95 19.27 0.76 -11.44
N GLN A 96 18.93 1.36 -12.57
CA GLN A 96 18.21 2.64 -12.65
C GLN A 96 17.02 2.68 -13.61
N ARG A 97 16.51 1.51 -14.02
CA ARG A 97 15.06 1.31 -13.91
C ARG A 97 14.70 1.22 -12.44
N SER A 98 14.93 2.31 -11.73
CA SER A 98 14.16 2.68 -10.55
C SER A 98 12.71 2.71 -11.01
N LEU A 99 12.05 1.54 -10.97
CA LEU A 99 10.61 1.43 -11.02
C LEU A 99 10.14 2.56 -10.09
N PRO A 100 9.32 3.50 -10.60
CA PRO A 100 8.95 4.67 -9.82
C PRO A 100 8.51 4.16 -8.44
N PRO A 101 9.07 4.68 -7.34
CA PRO A 101 8.94 4.11 -5.98
C PRO A 101 7.49 3.97 -5.45
N GLY A 102 6.47 4.21 -6.30
CA GLY A 102 5.07 3.88 -6.08
C GLY A 102 4.63 2.48 -6.54
N HIS A 103 5.26 1.82 -7.53
CA HIS A 103 4.71 0.56 -8.07
C HIS A 103 4.73 -0.63 -7.09
N VAL A 104 5.73 -0.70 -6.22
CA VAL A 104 5.85 -1.80 -5.24
C VAL A 104 4.75 -1.71 -4.16
N LYS A 105 4.20 -0.52 -3.91
CA LYS A 105 3.19 -0.29 -2.87
C LYS A 105 1.82 -0.88 -3.23
N ILE A 106 1.54 -1.08 -4.52
CA ILE A 106 0.22 -1.52 -5.02
C ILE A 106 0.15 -3.04 -5.21
N LEU A 107 1.30 -3.69 -5.39
CA LEU A 107 1.39 -5.15 -5.58
C LEU A 107 1.01 -5.93 -4.32
N ALA A 108 1.39 -5.44 -3.13
CA ALA A 108 1.10 -6.11 -1.87
C ALA A 108 -0.41 -6.31 -1.61
N PRO A 109 -1.28 -5.29 -1.73
CA PRO A 109 -2.73 -5.47 -1.57
C PRO A 109 -3.37 -6.32 -2.67
N GLY A 110 -2.89 -6.21 -3.92
CA GLY A 110 -3.39 -7.04 -5.02
C GLY A 110 -3.14 -8.53 -4.79
N ILE A 111 -1.94 -8.90 -4.37
CA ILE A 111 -1.58 -10.30 -4.05
C ILE A 111 -2.40 -10.80 -2.86
N GLY A 112 -2.56 -9.99 -1.82
CA GLY A 112 -3.37 -10.33 -0.64
C GLY A 112 -4.81 -10.66 -1.01
N LEU A 113 -5.45 -9.82 -1.83
CA LEU A 113 -6.81 -10.06 -2.32
C LEU A 113 -6.93 -11.36 -3.12
N VAL A 114 -5.99 -11.65 -4.03
CA VAL A 114 -6.02 -12.88 -4.82
C VAL A 114 -5.80 -14.11 -3.95
N ALA A 115 -4.85 -14.08 -3.01
CA ALA A 115 -4.61 -15.19 -2.10
C ALA A 115 -5.86 -15.50 -1.25
N VAL A 116 -6.50 -14.47 -0.71
CA VAL A 116 -7.75 -14.61 0.06
C VAL A 116 -8.88 -15.15 -0.83
N ALA A 117 -9.05 -14.63 -2.05
CA ALA A 117 -10.07 -15.11 -2.98
C ALA A 117 -9.87 -16.59 -3.35
N VAL A 118 -8.62 -17.03 -3.58
CA VAL A 118 -8.31 -18.44 -3.85
C VAL A 118 -8.67 -19.32 -2.65
N ILE A 119 -8.31 -18.92 -1.43
CA ILE A 119 -8.67 -19.67 -0.21
C ILE A 119 -10.20 -19.77 -0.09
N ILE A 120 -10.94 -18.69 -0.34
CA ILE A 120 -12.41 -18.68 -0.28
C ILE A 120 -13.01 -19.63 -1.33
N VAL A 121 -12.50 -19.63 -2.56
CA VAL A 121 -12.95 -20.56 -3.61
C VAL A 121 -12.71 -22.00 -3.19
N LEU A 122 -11.52 -22.32 -2.68
CA LEU A 122 -11.18 -23.68 -2.25
C LEU A 122 -12.05 -24.16 -1.08
N LEU A 123 -12.27 -23.32 -0.07
CA LEU A 123 -13.12 -23.66 1.08
C LEU A 123 -14.59 -23.85 0.65
N ASN A 124 -15.13 -22.97 -0.20
CA ASN A 124 -16.51 -23.13 -0.67
C ASN A 124 -16.67 -24.33 -1.63
N ALA A 125 -15.68 -24.61 -2.46
CA ALA A 125 -15.69 -25.79 -3.32
C ALA A 125 -15.63 -27.08 -2.49
N LEU A 126 -14.77 -27.12 -1.47
CA LEU A 126 -14.67 -28.25 -0.54
C LEU A 126 -15.99 -28.47 0.22
N ASP A 127 -16.59 -27.41 0.76
CA ASP A 127 -17.89 -27.48 1.43
C ASP A 127 -19.00 -27.96 0.48
N LEU A 128 -19.00 -27.48 -0.76
CA LEU A 128 -19.97 -27.91 -1.78
C LEU A 128 -19.79 -29.39 -2.14
N VAL A 129 -18.55 -29.86 -2.27
CA VAL A 129 -18.25 -31.28 -2.54
C VAL A 129 -18.68 -32.16 -1.37
N ILE A 130 -18.41 -31.76 -0.12
CA ILE A 130 -18.85 -32.48 1.07
C ILE A 130 -20.38 -32.54 1.13
N LEU A 131 -21.05 -31.42 0.85
CA LEU A 131 -22.51 -31.33 0.83
C LEU A 131 -23.14 -32.27 -0.20
N ILE A 132 -22.54 -32.40 -1.39
CA ILE A 132 -22.99 -33.32 -2.46
C ILE A 132 -22.67 -34.78 -2.10
N ALA A 133 -21.48 -35.04 -1.56
CA ALA A 133 -21.03 -36.39 -1.25
C ALA A 133 -21.75 -37.01 -0.03
N GLN A 134 -22.13 -36.18 0.94
CA GLN A 134 -22.70 -36.63 2.22
C GLN A 134 -23.92 -35.78 2.64
N PRO A 135 -25.04 -35.85 1.90
CA PRO A 135 -26.23 -35.06 2.22
C PRO A 135 -26.85 -35.43 3.58
N GLN A 136 -26.64 -36.67 4.05
CA GLN A 136 -27.15 -37.15 5.34
C GLN A 136 -26.45 -36.49 6.54
N MET A 137 -25.12 -36.36 6.49
CA MET A 137 -24.34 -35.72 7.55
C MET A 137 -24.75 -34.25 7.71
N PHE A 138 -24.98 -33.56 6.60
CA PHE A 138 -25.44 -32.17 6.62
C PHE A 138 -26.85 -32.05 7.21
N LYS A 139 -27.79 -32.94 6.85
CA LYS A 139 -29.14 -32.96 7.43
C LYS A 139 -29.10 -33.17 8.96
N GLN A 140 -28.29 -34.12 9.45
CA GLN A 140 -28.13 -34.36 10.89
C GLN A 140 -27.51 -33.16 11.61
N GLN A 141 -26.45 -32.57 11.04
CA GLN A 141 -25.82 -31.39 11.62
C GLN A 141 -26.79 -30.20 11.70
N MET A 142 -27.60 -30.00 10.65
CA MET A 142 -28.57 -28.92 10.60
C MET A 142 -29.76 -29.17 11.55
N GLN A 143 -30.20 -30.43 11.69
CA GLN A 143 -31.20 -30.81 12.70
C GLN A 143 -30.72 -30.55 14.12
N MET A 144 -29.45 -30.82 14.43
CA MET A 144 -28.88 -30.53 15.75
C MET A 144 -28.80 -29.03 16.05
N MET A 145 -28.59 -28.19 15.03
CA MET A 145 -28.56 -26.72 15.21
C MET A 145 -29.96 -26.08 15.25
N MET A 146 -30.90 -26.53 14.41
CA MET A 146 -32.21 -25.87 14.25
C MET A 146 -33.35 -26.54 15.03
N GLY A 147 -33.15 -27.74 15.57
CA GLY A 147 -34.15 -28.47 16.36
C GLY A 147 -35.40 -28.95 15.58
N GLN A 148 -35.51 -28.59 14.30
CA GLN A 148 -36.57 -29.01 13.38
C GLN A 148 -35.98 -29.67 12.14
N ALA A 149 -36.74 -30.57 11.51
CA ALA A 149 -36.36 -31.15 10.24
C ALA A 149 -36.31 -30.04 9.18
N PRO A 150 -35.18 -29.89 8.46
CA PRO A 150 -35.06 -28.83 7.47
C PRO A 150 -35.99 -29.13 6.29
N ASP A 151 -36.84 -28.17 5.94
CA ASP A 151 -37.63 -28.20 4.71
C ASP A 151 -36.70 -28.28 3.48
N GLU A 152 -37.17 -28.91 2.40
CA GLU A 152 -36.40 -29.02 1.15
C GLU A 152 -35.96 -27.65 0.61
N GLY A 153 -36.75 -26.59 0.88
CA GLY A 153 -36.40 -25.22 0.51
C GLY A 153 -35.12 -24.71 1.16
N VAL A 154 -34.82 -25.13 2.40
CA VAL A 154 -33.59 -24.69 3.11
C VAL A 154 -32.35 -25.30 2.47
N MET A 155 -32.45 -26.55 1.99
CA MET A 155 -31.35 -27.20 1.27
C MET A 155 -31.05 -26.48 -0.04
N VAL A 156 -32.09 -26.17 -0.83
CA VAL A 156 -31.93 -25.43 -2.09
C VAL A 156 -31.32 -24.05 -1.85
N LEU A 157 -31.78 -23.35 -0.80
CA LEU A 157 -31.22 -22.06 -0.41
C LEU A 157 -29.74 -22.17 -0.01
N ALA A 158 -29.36 -23.20 0.76
CA ALA A 158 -27.97 -23.43 1.14
C ALA A 158 -27.08 -23.67 -0.08
N TYR A 159 -27.51 -24.49 -1.04
CA TYR A 159 -26.80 -24.69 -2.31
C TYR A 159 -26.66 -23.37 -3.09
N ALA A 160 -27.75 -22.62 -3.24
CA ALA A 160 -27.74 -21.35 -3.96
C ALA A 160 -26.77 -20.34 -3.33
N MET A 161 -26.76 -20.22 -2.00
CA MET A 161 -25.84 -19.35 -1.27
C MET A 161 -24.38 -19.73 -1.52
N ARG A 162 -24.03 -21.02 -1.51
CA ARG A 162 -22.66 -21.49 -1.81
C ARG A 162 -22.24 -21.19 -3.23
N VAL A 163 -23.12 -21.39 -4.21
CA VAL A 163 -22.85 -21.06 -5.62
C VAL A 163 -22.63 -19.55 -5.78
N ILE A 164 -23.48 -18.71 -5.17
CA ILE A 164 -23.32 -17.25 -5.18
C ILE A 164 -22.00 -16.85 -4.54
N SER A 165 -21.61 -17.45 -3.41
CA SER A 165 -20.33 -17.18 -2.76
C SER A 165 -19.13 -17.52 -3.64
N ILE A 166 -19.18 -18.62 -4.40
CA ILE A 166 -18.14 -18.97 -5.37
C ILE A 166 -18.05 -17.93 -6.48
N VAL A 167 -19.19 -17.50 -7.04
CA VAL A 167 -19.23 -16.45 -8.07
C VAL A 167 -18.64 -15.13 -7.54
N MET A 168 -19.01 -14.72 -6.33
CA MET A 168 -18.46 -13.52 -5.70
C MET A 168 -16.95 -13.62 -5.46
N ALA A 169 -16.44 -14.80 -5.12
CA ALA A 169 -15.00 -15.03 -4.97
C ALA A 169 -14.25 -14.93 -6.31
N PHE A 170 -14.85 -15.38 -7.42
CA PHE A 170 -14.30 -15.14 -8.76
C PHE A 170 -14.25 -13.64 -9.10
N VAL A 171 -15.28 -12.86 -8.75
CA VAL A 171 -15.27 -11.40 -8.93
C VAL A 171 -14.14 -10.75 -8.14
N GLN A 172 -13.91 -11.17 -6.89
CA GLN A 172 -12.77 -10.71 -6.07
C GLN A 172 -11.42 -11.07 -6.70
N MET A 173 -11.30 -12.27 -7.25
CA MET A 173 -10.09 -12.71 -7.94
C MET A 173 -9.80 -11.88 -9.19
N ILE A 174 -10.82 -11.59 -10.01
CA ILE A 174 -10.71 -10.71 -11.18
C ILE A 174 -10.32 -9.31 -10.74
N ALA A 175 -10.91 -8.78 -9.66
CA ALA A 175 -10.58 -7.47 -9.13
C ALA A 175 -9.11 -7.38 -8.66
N GLY A 176 -8.61 -8.41 -7.97
CA GLY A 176 -7.20 -8.51 -7.59
C GLY A 176 -6.26 -8.57 -8.79
N PHE A 177 -6.64 -9.30 -9.84
CA PHE A 177 -5.90 -9.34 -11.11
C PHE A 177 -5.91 -7.99 -11.84
N CYS A 178 -7.06 -7.32 -11.92
CA CYS A 178 -7.19 -5.96 -12.44
C CYS A 178 -6.32 -4.96 -11.68
N MET A 179 -6.21 -5.11 -10.36
CA MET A 179 -5.37 -4.27 -9.52
C MET A 179 -3.88 -4.48 -9.81
N MET A 180 -3.44 -5.74 -9.97
CA MET A 180 -2.06 -6.06 -10.38
C MET A 180 -1.73 -5.56 -11.79
N ARG A 181 -2.73 -5.54 -12.67
CA ARG A 181 -2.56 -5.10 -14.06
C ARG A 181 -2.78 -3.60 -14.25
N SER A 182 -3.11 -2.87 -13.18
CA SER A 182 -3.43 -1.43 -13.20
C SER A 182 -4.52 -1.07 -14.21
N ARG A 183 -5.46 -1.99 -14.49
CA ARG A 183 -6.51 -1.81 -15.50
C ARG A 183 -7.89 -1.89 -14.86
N GLY A 184 -8.66 -0.80 -14.96
CA GLY A 184 -10.05 -0.73 -14.52
C GLY A 184 -10.21 -0.44 -13.03
N TYR A 185 -10.01 0.82 -12.64
CA TYR A 185 -10.16 1.30 -11.26
C TYR A 185 -11.54 0.94 -10.63
N MET A 186 -12.62 1.04 -11.41
CA MET A 186 -13.96 0.69 -10.94
C MET A 186 -14.11 -0.78 -10.57
N PHE A 187 -13.50 -1.70 -11.33
CA PHE A 187 -13.56 -3.13 -11.04
C PHE A 187 -12.81 -3.47 -9.75
N ALA A 188 -11.68 -2.79 -9.47
CA ALA A 188 -10.94 -2.97 -8.22
C ALA A 188 -11.74 -2.51 -7.00
N ILE A 189 -12.47 -1.39 -7.11
CA ILE A 189 -13.37 -0.90 -6.04
C ILE A 189 -14.52 -1.88 -5.81
N ILE A 190 -15.21 -2.30 -6.88
CA ILE A 190 -16.35 -3.22 -6.78
C ILE A 190 -15.92 -4.54 -6.14
N GLY A 191 -14.78 -5.10 -6.53
CA GLY A 191 -14.27 -6.33 -5.91
C GLY A 191 -13.88 -6.16 -4.44
N SER A 192 -13.33 -5.01 -4.06
CA SER A 192 -13.01 -4.72 -2.66
C SER A 192 -14.28 -4.58 -1.80
N LEU A 193 -15.32 -3.94 -2.34
CA LEU A 193 -16.64 -3.86 -1.70
C LEU A 193 -17.31 -5.24 -1.62
N ALA A 194 -17.22 -6.05 -2.68
CA ALA A 194 -17.74 -7.41 -2.70
C ALA A 194 -17.11 -8.31 -1.61
N SER A 195 -15.87 -8.03 -1.21
CA SER A 195 -15.19 -8.70 -0.08
C SER A 195 -15.83 -8.42 1.29
N LEU A 196 -16.52 -7.29 1.43
CA LEU A 196 -17.18 -6.90 2.68
C LEU A 196 -18.57 -7.53 2.84
N VAL A 197 -19.20 -7.96 1.74
CA VAL A 197 -20.59 -8.43 1.71
C VAL A 197 -20.72 -9.96 1.83
N ASN A 198 -19.62 -10.71 1.72
CA ASN A 198 -19.68 -12.17 1.77
C ASN A 198 -20.09 -12.64 3.18
N PRO A 199 -21.26 -13.31 3.36
CA PRO A 199 -21.80 -13.64 4.69
C PRO A 199 -21.14 -14.87 5.34
N ASN A 200 -20.20 -15.52 4.68
CA ASN A 200 -19.56 -16.73 5.20
C ASN A 200 -18.53 -16.43 6.30
N CYS A 201 -18.27 -17.39 7.20
CA CYS A 201 -17.35 -17.30 8.35
C CYS A 201 -15.97 -16.64 8.07
N CYS A 202 -15.52 -16.61 6.81
CA CYS A 202 -14.32 -15.91 6.37
C CYS A 202 -14.37 -14.36 6.46
N CYS A 203 -15.49 -13.75 6.87
CA CYS A 203 -15.64 -12.30 7.09
C CYS A 203 -14.47 -11.70 7.91
N LEU A 204 -14.01 -12.41 8.94
CA LEU A 204 -12.99 -11.89 9.85
C LEU A 204 -11.64 -11.66 9.15
N LEU A 205 -11.34 -12.43 8.10
CA LEU A 205 -10.13 -12.24 7.30
C LEU A 205 -10.38 -11.32 6.10
N SER A 206 -11.58 -11.38 5.50
CA SER A 206 -11.91 -10.60 4.30
C SER A 206 -12.16 -9.13 4.59
N ILE A 207 -12.67 -8.79 5.79
CA ILE A 207 -12.91 -7.40 6.22
C ILE A 207 -11.61 -6.60 6.34
N PRO A 208 -10.59 -7.00 7.14
CA PRO A 208 -9.37 -6.22 7.27
C PRO A 208 -8.61 -6.11 5.95
N VAL A 209 -8.58 -7.17 5.15
CA VAL A 209 -7.95 -7.15 3.82
C VAL A 209 -8.71 -6.26 2.84
N GLY A 210 -10.05 -6.30 2.85
CA GLY A 210 -10.90 -5.46 2.02
C GLY A 210 -10.80 -3.96 2.37
N ILE A 211 -10.81 -3.63 3.66
CA ILE A 211 -10.61 -2.26 4.15
C ILE A 211 -9.21 -1.77 3.76
N TRP A 212 -8.17 -2.59 3.97
CA TRP A 212 -6.82 -2.24 3.61
C TRP A 212 -6.66 -1.98 2.10
N ALA A 213 -7.28 -2.81 1.25
CA ALA A 213 -7.32 -2.60 -0.19
C ALA A 213 -8.04 -1.30 -0.58
N LEU A 214 -9.18 -0.98 0.06
CA LEU A 214 -9.90 0.27 -0.16
C LEU A 214 -9.08 1.50 0.23
N VAL A 215 -8.41 1.48 1.39
CA VAL A 215 -7.54 2.57 1.83
C VAL A 215 -6.39 2.78 0.86
N MET A 216 -5.79 1.70 0.35
CA MET A 216 -4.73 1.79 -0.66
C MET A 216 -5.27 2.34 -2.00
N LEU A 217 -6.47 1.94 -2.44
CA LEU A 217 -7.08 2.47 -3.66
C LEU A 217 -7.38 3.97 -3.58
N PHE A 218 -7.65 4.51 -2.38
CA PHE A 218 -7.90 5.95 -2.18
C PHE A 218 -6.64 6.81 -2.10
N GLN A 219 -5.44 6.21 -2.11
CA GLN A 219 -4.22 7.00 -2.21
C GLN A 219 -4.11 7.63 -3.60
N SER A 220 -3.81 8.93 -3.66
CA SER A 220 -3.67 9.69 -4.91
C SER A 220 -2.64 9.09 -5.85
N ASP A 221 -1.59 8.47 -5.30
CA ASP A 221 -0.50 7.86 -6.06
C ASP A 221 -0.99 6.61 -6.82
N VAL A 222 -1.89 5.85 -6.21
CA VAL A 222 -2.51 4.67 -6.83
C VAL A 222 -3.48 5.12 -7.91
N LYS A 223 -4.30 6.13 -7.63
CA LYS A 223 -5.22 6.70 -8.62
C LYS A 223 -4.50 7.19 -9.87
N ALA A 224 -3.41 7.93 -9.71
CA ALA A 224 -2.58 8.39 -10.83
C ALA A 224 -1.95 7.25 -11.65
N SER A 225 -1.79 6.06 -11.06
CA SER A 225 -1.28 4.87 -11.76
C SER A 225 -2.36 4.18 -12.63
N PHE A 226 -3.64 4.36 -12.33
CA PHE A 226 -4.76 3.84 -13.14
C PHE A 226 -5.18 4.79 -14.28
N GLU A 227 -4.73 6.04 -14.26
CA GLU A 227 -5.02 7.05 -15.29
C GLU A 227 -4.02 7.02 -16.47
N ARG A 228 -3.00 6.15 -16.44
CA ARG A 228 -2.06 5.90 -17.54
C ARG A 228 -2.49 4.73 -18.42
#